data_AF-A0A6J3LWS0-F1
#
_entry.id   AF-A0A6J3LWS0-F1
#
_cell.length_a   1.000
_cell.length_b   1.000
_cell.length_c   1.000
_cell.angle_alpha   90.00
_cell.angle_beta   90.00
_cell.angle_gamma   90.00
#
_symmetry.space_group_name_H-M   'P 1'
#
loop_
_entity.id
_entity.type
_entity.pdbx_description
1 polymer ?
#
loop_
_entity_poly.entity_id
_entity_poly.type
_entity_poly.pdbx_seq_one_letter_code
_entity_poly.pdbx_strand_id
1 'polypeptide(L)'
;MDMQDFPCYTCGVKFERSEQRDYHQPRCDRAAPPTWQPRAISHHSEPSWNGSVTSYAPTYQLHGSPPQPVRSIEQQQQQHHHHHLHQQQSHHNLALPPQPDRRASSPIPSLHNISRRGSDSTDKGVDKREQKKNKEKQSRNQHAMVLHCFEDLLQNYINLECKNTQAMGNGNEAGLEIVKIDMYRNVLALLNHFVHRDHMRALQDGTLETWQQEMRQVVNSWHGSENLLYGTWLDESGGRHFEACEHLRGQKRCTRHNHPNWLECRKERHRKKYQQRAHAWRAEQTQQRL
;
A
#
# COMPACT_ATOMS: atom_id res chain seq x y z
N MET A 1 -11.58 -35.93 17.80
CA MET A 1 -11.61 -34.64 18.52
C MET A 1 -10.31 -33.96 18.17
N ASP A 2 -10.38 -32.90 17.35
CA ASP A 2 -9.18 -32.15 16.98
C ASP A 2 -8.71 -31.36 18.21
N MET A 3 -7.46 -31.58 18.63
CA MET A 3 -6.86 -30.76 19.70
C MET A 3 -6.65 -29.35 19.15
N GLN A 4 -7.26 -28.37 19.80
CA GLN A 4 -7.14 -26.97 19.40
C GLN A 4 -5.87 -26.37 20.01
N ASP A 5 -4.91 -26.01 19.17
CA ASP A 5 -3.67 -25.35 19.60
C ASP A 5 -3.89 -23.86 19.91
N PHE A 6 -3.24 -23.37 20.97
CA PHE A 6 -3.24 -21.97 21.37
C PHE A 6 -1.83 -21.36 21.19
N PRO A 7 -1.54 -20.64 20.08
CA PRO A 7 -0.21 -20.08 19.86
C PRO A 7 0.02 -18.78 20.67
N CYS A 8 1.26 -18.58 21.14
CA CYS A 8 1.74 -17.30 21.66
C CYS A 8 1.94 -16.31 20.49
N TYR A 9 1.45 -15.08 20.64
CA TYR A 9 1.48 -14.07 19.57
C TYR A 9 2.86 -13.47 19.32
N THR A 10 3.77 -13.67 20.26
CA THR A 10 5.09 -13.02 20.24
C THR A 10 6.15 -13.97 19.69
N CYS A 11 6.19 -15.22 20.15
CA CYS A 11 7.20 -16.21 19.74
C CYS A 11 6.64 -17.35 18.86
N GLY A 12 5.32 -17.50 18.75
CA GLY A 12 4.69 -18.57 17.96
C GLY A 12 4.64 -19.95 18.62
N VAL A 13 5.11 -20.11 19.87
CA VAL A 13 5.03 -21.39 20.61
C VAL A 13 3.57 -21.77 20.82
N LYS A 14 3.21 -23.03 20.53
CA LYS A 14 1.86 -23.57 20.67
C LYS A 14 1.66 -24.25 22.03
N PHE A 15 0.48 -24.07 22.61
CA PHE A 15 0.09 -24.68 23.88
C PHE A 15 -1.19 -25.51 23.71
N GLU A 16 -1.29 -26.62 24.43
CA GLU A 16 -2.47 -27.49 24.41
C GLU A 16 -3.65 -26.89 25.19
N ARG A 17 -3.38 -25.97 26.12
CA ARG A 17 -4.38 -25.27 26.92
C ARG A 17 -4.16 -23.76 26.89
N SER A 18 -5.25 -22.99 26.81
CA SER A 18 -5.20 -21.52 26.82
C SER A 18 -4.51 -20.94 28.05
N GLU A 19 -4.69 -21.57 29.21
CA GLU A 19 -4.10 -21.15 30.50
C GLU A 19 -2.56 -21.14 30.47
N GLN A 20 -1.96 -22.11 29.77
CA GLN A 20 -0.51 -22.20 29.62
C GLN A 20 0.03 -21.07 28.72
N ARG A 21 -0.68 -20.77 27.63
CA ARG A 21 -0.39 -19.60 26.80
C ARG A 21 -0.48 -18.32 27.62
N ASP A 22 -1.54 -18.17 28.42
CA ASP A 22 -1.78 -16.94 29.21
C ASP A 22 -0.71 -16.73 30.29
N TYR A 23 -0.18 -17.80 30.88
CA TYR A 23 0.97 -17.72 31.79
C TYR A 23 2.28 -17.36 31.08
N HIS A 24 2.46 -17.83 29.84
CA HIS A 24 3.67 -17.60 29.05
C HIS A 24 3.73 -16.19 28.43
N GLN A 25 2.62 -15.70 27.89
CA GLN A 25 2.53 -14.47 27.11
C GLN A 25 3.21 -13.24 27.76
N PRO A 26 2.92 -12.87 29.02
CA PRO A 26 3.53 -11.67 29.63
C PRO A 26 5.03 -11.82 29.89
N ARG A 27 5.56 -13.04 30.02
CA ARG A 27 7.01 -13.29 30.14
C ARG A 27 7.69 -13.18 28.78
N CYS A 28 7.04 -13.72 27.76
CA CYS A 28 7.51 -13.64 26.38
C CYS A 28 7.59 -12.18 25.90
N ASP A 29 6.57 -11.37 26.20
CA ASP A 29 6.52 -9.96 25.82
C ASP A 29 7.61 -9.11 26.49
N ARG A 30 8.00 -9.45 27.73
CA ARG A 30 9.08 -8.77 28.45
C ARG A 30 10.48 -9.18 27.97
N ALA A 31 10.62 -10.40 27.46
CA ALA A 31 11.88 -10.92 26.96
C ALA A 31 12.15 -10.55 25.49
N ALA A 32 11.12 -10.11 24.76
CA ALA A 32 11.24 -9.71 23.37
C ALA A 32 12.09 -8.42 23.24
N PRO A 33 13.17 -8.40 22.44
CA PRO A 33 13.92 -7.18 22.20
C PRO A 33 13.02 -6.15 21.50
N PRO A 34 13.20 -4.83 21.75
CA PRO A 34 12.31 -3.77 21.25
C PRO A 34 12.20 -3.68 19.72
N THR A 35 13.02 -4.42 18.98
CA THR A 35 12.98 -4.52 17.51
C THR A 35 12.15 -5.68 16.97
N TRP A 36 11.61 -6.57 17.83
CA TRP A 36 10.76 -7.67 17.42
C TRP A 36 9.30 -7.18 17.25
N GLN A 37 8.89 -6.95 16.01
CA GLN A 37 7.47 -6.84 15.69
C GLN A 37 6.84 -8.24 15.69
N PRO A 38 5.66 -8.44 16.32
CA PRO A 38 5.00 -9.73 16.33
C PRO A 38 4.73 -10.21 14.90
N ARG A 39 5.19 -11.42 14.56
CA ARG A 39 4.88 -12.04 13.27
C ARG A 39 3.37 -12.29 13.22
N ALA A 40 2.69 -11.56 12.34
CA ALA A 40 1.31 -11.88 11.99
C ALA A 40 1.24 -13.34 11.53
N ILE A 41 0.46 -14.16 12.25
CA ILE A 41 0.22 -15.56 11.91
C ILE A 41 -0.57 -15.54 10.58
N SER A 42 0.13 -15.73 9.47
CA SER A 42 -0.49 -15.95 8.17
C SER A 42 -1.02 -17.38 8.12
N HIS A 43 -2.34 -17.54 8.05
CA HIS A 43 -2.96 -18.82 7.69
C HIS A 43 -2.67 -19.14 6.22
N HIS A 44 -1.51 -19.72 5.90
CA HIS A 44 -1.30 -20.52 4.70
C HIS A 44 -0.06 -21.43 4.86
N SER A 45 -0.32 -22.73 4.76
CA SER A 45 0.56 -23.80 4.24
C SER A 45 1.91 -24.05 4.93
N GLU A 46 2.04 -25.25 5.50
CA GLU A 46 3.27 -25.82 6.05
C GLU A 46 4.42 -25.85 5.03
N PRO A 47 5.65 -25.65 5.52
CA PRO A 47 6.78 -26.45 5.06
C PRO A 47 7.41 -27.21 6.22
N SER A 48 7.44 -28.53 6.06
CA SER A 48 8.26 -29.49 6.80
C SER A 48 9.73 -29.04 6.86
N TRP A 49 10.28 -28.96 8.07
CA TRP A 49 11.73 -28.95 8.31
C TRP A 49 12.06 -29.79 9.54
N ASN A 50 12.63 -30.97 9.29
CA ASN A 50 13.45 -31.71 10.25
C ASN A 50 14.74 -30.92 10.50
N GLY A 51 15.06 -30.64 11.76
CA GLY A 51 16.33 -30.01 12.13
C GLY A 51 16.51 -29.88 13.63
N SER A 52 17.39 -30.74 14.17
CA SER A 52 17.74 -30.85 15.57
C SER A 52 18.36 -29.57 16.15
N VAL A 53 17.94 -29.18 17.35
CA VAL A 53 18.46 -28.04 18.12
C VAL A 53 19.70 -28.49 18.89
N THR A 54 20.86 -27.91 18.60
CA THR A 54 22.00 -27.90 19.53
C THR A 54 22.13 -26.50 20.12
N SER A 55 22.02 -26.44 21.44
CA SER A 55 22.10 -25.25 22.28
C SER A 55 23.55 -24.80 22.46
N TYR A 56 23.84 -23.53 22.16
CA TYR A 56 24.96 -22.82 22.77
C TYR A 56 24.51 -21.42 23.20
N ALA A 57 24.70 -21.12 24.48
CA ALA A 57 24.49 -19.81 25.08
C ALA A 57 25.60 -18.84 24.61
N PRO A 58 25.30 -17.56 24.34
CA PRO A 58 26.32 -16.60 23.92
C PRO A 58 27.06 -16.02 25.14
N THR A 59 28.38 -16.12 25.10
CA THR A 59 29.30 -15.31 25.91
C THR A 59 29.38 -13.92 25.27
N TYR A 60 29.10 -12.86 26.03
CA TYR A 60 29.24 -11.49 25.58
C TYR A 60 30.72 -11.12 25.44
N GLN A 61 31.16 -10.83 24.21
CA GLN A 61 32.39 -10.07 23.97
C GLN A 61 32.10 -8.88 23.06
N LEU A 62 32.27 -7.69 23.63
CA LEU A 62 32.33 -6.41 22.94
C LEU A 62 33.63 -6.36 22.11
N HIS A 63 33.52 -6.55 20.80
CA HIS A 63 34.57 -6.16 19.86
C HIS A 63 33.98 -5.29 18.75
N GLY A 64 34.37 -4.01 18.77
CA GLY A 64 34.15 -3.10 17.66
C GLY A 64 34.87 -3.58 16.42
N SER A 65 34.11 -3.79 15.34
CA SER A 65 34.67 -4.03 14.01
C SER A 65 34.84 -2.69 13.28
N PRO A 66 35.95 -2.47 12.55
CA PRO A 66 36.18 -1.25 11.80
C PRO A 66 35.27 -1.18 10.56
N PRO A 67 35.04 0.04 10.02
CA PRO A 67 34.17 0.23 8.86
C PRO A 67 34.71 -0.49 7.63
N GLN A 68 33.84 -1.25 6.96
CA GLN A 68 34.12 -1.87 5.68
C GLN A 68 34.13 -0.80 4.56
N PRO A 69 35.01 -0.91 3.56
CA PRO A 69 35.08 0.05 2.47
C PRO A 69 33.84 -0.03 1.57
N VAL A 70 33.39 1.14 1.14
CA VAL A 70 32.30 1.34 0.17
C VAL A 70 32.68 0.66 -1.15
N ARG A 71 31.86 -0.29 -1.60
CA ARG A 71 32.05 -0.96 -2.90
C ARG A 71 31.62 -0.03 -4.04
N SER A 72 32.42 -0.01 -5.10
CA SER A 72 32.12 0.69 -6.35
C SER A 72 30.83 0.15 -7.00
N ILE A 73 30.05 1.05 -7.59
CA ILE A 73 28.80 0.79 -8.32
C ILE A 73 28.96 -0.28 -9.40
N GLU A 74 30.17 -0.45 -9.96
CA GLU A 74 30.46 -1.47 -10.99
C GLU A 74 30.43 -2.91 -10.44
N GLN A 75 30.80 -3.14 -9.18
CA GLN A 75 30.74 -4.48 -8.58
C GLN A 75 29.30 -4.91 -8.25
N GLN A 76 28.40 -3.96 -8.02
CA GLN A 76 26.99 -4.27 -7.76
C GLN A 76 26.24 -4.63 -9.05
N GLN A 77 26.63 -4.06 -10.20
CA GLN A 77 26.03 -4.39 -11.51
C GLN A 77 26.45 -5.79 -12.01
N GLN A 78 27.66 -6.26 -11.70
CA GLN A 78 28.11 -7.60 -12.10
C GLN A 78 27.39 -8.73 -11.34
N GLN A 79 26.99 -8.52 -10.08
CA GLN A 79 26.20 -9.51 -9.33
C GLN A 79 24.77 -9.65 -9.85
N HIS A 80 24.16 -8.57 -10.36
CA HIS A 80 22.82 -8.64 -10.97
C HIS A 80 22.82 -9.41 -12.30
N HIS A 81 23.92 -9.37 -13.08
CA HIS A 81 24.02 -10.11 -14.33
C HIS A 81 24.13 -11.64 -14.11
N HIS A 82 24.85 -12.06 -13.07
CA HIS A 82 24.99 -13.50 -12.76
C HIS A 82 23.68 -14.13 -12.26
N HIS A 83 22.83 -13.37 -11.57
CA HIS A 83 21.56 -13.89 -11.08
C HIS A 83 20.51 -14.07 -12.19
N HIS A 84 20.58 -13.26 -13.25
CA HIS A 84 19.64 -13.32 -14.37
C HIS A 84 19.93 -14.49 -15.34
N LEU A 85 21.19 -14.91 -15.45
CA LEU A 85 21.61 -16.04 -16.28
C LEU A 85 21.19 -17.41 -15.70
N HIS A 86 21.07 -17.52 -14.37
CA HIS A 86 20.73 -18.80 -13.74
C HIS A 86 19.23 -19.13 -13.77
N GLN A 87 18.36 -18.14 -13.99
CA GLN A 87 16.90 -18.33 -13.98
C GLN A 87 16.32 -18.73 -15.35
N GLN A 88 17.10 -18.66 -16.44
CA GLN A 88 16.63 -19.02 -17.79
C GLN A 88 16.92 -20.48 -18.20
N GLN A 89 17.59 -21.28 -17.36
CA GLN A 89 18.00 -22.65 -17.74
C GLN A 89 17.10 -23.79 -17.20
N SER A 90 15.94 -23.49 -16.58
CA SER A 90 15.10 -24.53 -15.95
C SER A 90 13.73 -24.75 -16.62
N HIS A 91 13.67 -24.79 -17.95
CA HIS A 91 12.47 -25.22 -18.68
C HIS A 91 12.80 -26.11 -19.88
N HIS A 92 13.29 -27.33 -19.64
CA HIS A 92 13.26 -28.39 -20.64
C HIS A 92 12.86 -29.74 -20.03
N ASN A 93 11.91 -30.38 -20.73
CA ASN A 93 11.56 -31.80 -20.74
C ASN A 93 10.88 -32.44 -19.52
N LEU A 94 9.57 -32.64 -19.63
CA LEU A 94 8.91 -33.90 -19.26
C LEU A 94 7.81 -34.22 -20.30
N ALA A 95 8.13 -35.14 -21.20
CA ALA A 95 7.21 -35.73 -22.16
C ALA A 95 6.40 -36.85 -21.48
N LEU A 96 5.09 -36.88 -21.71
CA LEU A 96 4.19 -37.98 -21.33
C LEU A 96 3.86 -38.84 -22.58
N PRO A 97 3.73 -40.17 -22.45
CA PRO A 97 3.46 -41.07 -23.56
C PRO A 97 1.97 -41.09 -23.98
N PRO A 98 1.66 -41.49 -25.22
CA PRO A 98 0.30 -41.48 -25.77
C PRO A 98 -0.48 -42.74 -25.37
N GLN A 99 -1.79 -42.62 -25.19
CA GLN A 99 -2.72 -43.75 -25.12
C GLN A 99 -3.86 -43.55 -26.14
N PRO A 100 -4.38 -44.65 -26.73
CA PRO A 100 -5.07 -44.63 -28.02
C PRO A 100 -6.58 -44.45 -27.97
N ASP A 101 -7.10 -44.03 -29.13
CA ASP A 101 -8.49 -43.91 -29.54
C ASP A 101 -9.40 -45.10 -29.20
N ARG A 102 -10.61 -44.80 -28.67
CA ARG A 102 -11.81 -45.56 -28.98
C ARG A 102 -12.98 -44.64 -29.33
N ARG A 103 -13.50 -44.85 -30.55
CA ARG A 103 -14.61 -44.19 -31.21
C ARG A 103 -15.98 -44.62 -30.66
N ALA A 104 -16.91 -43.65 -30.78
CA ALA A 104 -18.37 -43.75 -30.98
C ALA A 104 -19.21 -44.29 -29.80
N SER A 105 -20.24 -43.60 -29.31
CA SER A 105 -21.43 -43.20 -30.09
C SER A 105 -22.24 -42.09 -29.38
N SER A 106 -22.69 -41.07 -30.10
CA SER A 106 -23.93 -40.31 -29.80
C SER A 106 -25.14 -41.14 -30.30
N PRO A 107 -26.44 -40.89 -29.94
CA PRO A 107 -27.02 -39.64 -29.42
C PRO A 107 -28.10 -39.79 -28.29
N ILE A 108 -28.47 -38.67 -27.65
CA ILE A 108 -29.84 -38.15 -27.42
C ILE A 108 -29.72 -36.83 -26.62
N PRO A 109 -30.31 -35.72 -27.09
CA PRO A 109 -30.20 -34.42 -26.44
C PRO A 109 -31.29 -34.24 -25.36
N SER A 110 -30.90 -34.05 -24.09
CA SER A 110 -31.87 -33.64 -23.07
C SER A 110 -32.12 -32.13 -23.14
N LEU A 111 -33.38 -31.82 -23.41
CA LEU A 111 -34.00 -30.51 -23.30
C LEU A 111 -33.75 -29.90 -21.92
N HIS A 112 -33.06 -28.75 -21.88
CA HIS A 112 -33.45 -27.60 -21.04
C HIS A 112 -32.76 -26.33 -21.54
N ASN A 113 -32.94 -26.06 -22.83
CA ASN A 113 -32.74 -24.74 -23.40
C ASN A 113 -34.06 -23.98 -23.26
N ILE A 114 -34.30 -23.36 -22.09
CA ILE A 114 -35.30 -22.29 -22.00
C ILE A 114 -34.63 -21.01 -22.50
N SER A 115 -34.53 -20.97 -23.82
CA SER A 115 -34.47 -19.73 -24.59
C SER A 115 -35.79 -19.00 -24.36
N ARG A 116 -35.82 -18.03 -23.44
CA ARG A 116 -36.75 -16.91 -23.53
C ARG A 116 -36.08 -15.79 -24.32
N ARG A 117 -35.94 -16.03 -25.62
CA ARG A 117 -35.81 -14.95 -26.60
C ARG A 117 -37.23 -14.45 -26.88
N GLY A 118 -37.70 -13.55 -26.03
CA GLY A 118 -38.82 -12.67 -26.33
C GLY A 118 -38.25 -11.37 -26.87
N SER A 119 -38.49 -11.14 -28.16
CA SER A 119 -38.12 -9.92 -28.88
C SER A 119 -38.82 -8.72 -28.27
N ASP A 120 -38.05 -7.76 -27.73
CA ASP A 120 -38.25 -6.32 -27.99
C ASP A 120 -37.19 -5.46 -27.28
N SER A 121 -36.79 -4.38 -27.95
CA SER A 121 -35.77 -3.38 -27.60
C SER A 121 -34.30 -3.75 -27.88
N THR A 122 -33.94 -3.49 -29.14
CA THR A 122 -32.80 -2.63 -29.51
C THR A 122 -32.18 -1.78 -28.38
N ASP A 123 -30.86 -1.62 -28.43
CA ASP A 123 -29.99 -0.65 -27.73
C ASP A 123 -29.54 -0.85 -26.27
N LYS A 124 -30.29 -1.46 -25.34
CA LYS A 124 -29.93 -1.32 -23.89
C LYS A 124 -28.84 -2.25 -23.33
N GLY A 125 -28.29 -3.18 -24.12
CA GLY A 125 -27.31 -4.17 -23.65
C GLY A 125 -25.85 -3.71 -23.70
N VAL A 126 -25.50 -2.91 -24.72
CA VAL A 126 -24.16 -2.32 -24.88
C VAL A 126 -23.96 -1.21 -23.85
N ASP A 127 -25.00 -0.41 -23.62
CA ASP A 127 -25.06 0.66 -22.61
C ASP A 127 -24.72 0.17 -21.20
N LYS A 128 -25.27 -0.97 -20.76
CA LYS A 128 -24.97 -1.49 -19.41
C LYS A 128 -23.51 -1.90 -19.24
N ARG A 129 -22.89 -2.48 -20.28
CA ARG A 129 -21.48 -2.89 -20.24
C ARG A 129 -20.55 -1.68 -20.28
N GLU A 130 -20.90 -0.66 -21.05
CA GLU A 130 -20.17 0.61 -21.11
C GLU A 130 -20.30 1.41 -19.80
N GLN A 131 -21.51 1.52 -19.25
CA GLN A 131 -21.73 2.11 -17.93
C GLN A 131 -20.90 1.43 -16.84
N LYS A 132 -20.81 0.09 -16.85
CA LYS A 132 -19.94 -0.64 -15.91
C LYS A 132 -18.47 -0.27 -16.09
N LYS A 133 -17.96 -0.26 -17.33
CA LYS A 133 -16.58 0.14 -17.62
C LYS A 133 -16.29 1.57 -17.19
N ASN A 134 -17.23 2.50 -17.42
CA ASN A 134 -17.10 3.89 -17.04
C ASN A 134 -17.07 4.06 -15.51
N LYS A 135 -17.94 3.34 -14.78
CA LYS A 135 -17.90 3.30 -13.30
C LYS A 135 -16.59 2.76 -12.76
N GLU A 136 -16.08 1.66 -13.32
CA GLU A 136 -14.78 1.11 -12.93
C GLU A 136 -13.63 2.08 -13.22
N LYS A 137 -13.64 2.74 -14.39
CA LYS A 137 -12.64 3.76 -14.74
C LYS A 137 -12.70 4.94 -13.77
N GLN A 138 -13.90 5.44 -13.46
CA GLN A 138 -14.08 6.51 -12.49
C GLN A 138 -13.57 6.11 -11.10
N SER A 139 -13.88 4.91 -10.63
CA SER A 139 -13.39 4.39 -9.34
C SER A 139 -11.87 4.29 -9.30
N ARG A 140 -11.23 3.81 -10.38
CA ARG A 140 -9.76 3.76 -10.50
C ARG A 140 -9.14 5.15 -10.47
N ASN A 141 -9.74 6.12 -11.17
CA ASN A 141 -9.28 7.51 -11.18
C ASN A 141 -9.40 8.15 -9.79
N GLN A 142 -10.53 7.94 -9.09
CA GLN A 142 -10.70 8.41 -7.71
C GLN A 142 -9.65 7.77 -6.78
N HIS A 143 -9.35 6.49 -6.95
CA HIS A 143 -8.33 5.82 -6.16
C HIS A 143 -6.93 6.37 -6.42
N ALA A 144 -6.60 6.62 -7.69
CA ALA A 144 -5.33 7.22 -8.09
C ALA A 144 -5.17 8.63 -7.49
N MET A 145 -6.24 9.45 -7.54
CA MET A 145 -6.24 10.79 -6.96
C MET A 145 -5.94 10.77 -5.45
N VAL A 146 -6.53 9.83 -4.69
CA VAL A 146 -6.22 9.67 -3.26
C VAL A 146 -4.74 9.34 -3.05
N LEU A 147 -4.20 8.44 -3.86
CA LEU A 147 -2.80 8.04 -3.77
C LEU A 147 -1.83 9.17 -4.14
N HIS A 148 -2.17 9.97 -5.14
CA HIS A 148 -1.43 11.18 -5.49
C HIS A 148 -1.39 12.15 -4.31
N CYS A 149 -2.53 12.39 -3.67
CA CYS A 149 -2.60 13.26 -2.49
C CYS A 149 -1.77 12.73 -1.32
N PHE A 150 -1.77 11.41 -1.08
CA PHE A 150 -0.92 10.79 -0.06
C PHE A 150 0.56 10.98 -0.35
N GLU A 151 0.98 10.75 -1.60
CA GLU A 151 2.37 10.96 -2.00
C GLU A 151 2.78 12.42 -1.82
N ASP A 152 1.96 13.37 -2.26
CA ASP A 152 2.24 14.80 -2.14
C ASP A 152 2.32 15.24 -0.67
N LEU A 153 1.46 14.70 0.20
CA LEU A 153 1.53 14.95 1.64
C LEU A 153 2.85 14.43 2.22
N LEU A 154 3.21 13.18 1.94
CA LEU A 154 4.44 12.55 2.46
C LEU A 154 5.70 13.29 1.97
N GLN A 155 5.73 13.71 0.71
CA GLN A 155 6.88 14.42 0.15
C GLN A 155 6.99 15.85 0.69
N ASN A 156 5.90 16.62 0.73
CA ASN A 156 5.97 18.04 1.07
C ASN A 156 5.98 18.32 2.58
N TYR A 157 5.20 17.59 3.37
CA TYR A 157 5.12 17.84 4.83
C TYR A 157 6.16 17.06 5.63
N ILE A 158 6.58 15.88 5.16
CA ILE A 158 7.44 14.96 5.92
C ILE A 158 8.82 14.82 5.28
N ASN A 159 9.01 15.38 4.08
CA ASN A 159 10.24 15.25 3.32
C ASN A 159 10.65 13.77 3.14
N LEU A 160 9.66 12.90 2.93
CA LEU A 160 9.91 11.48 2.70
C LEU A 160 10.44 11.28 1.27
N GLU A 161 11.76 11.19 1.14
CA GLU A 161 12.41 10.89 -0.13
C GLU A 161 12.20 9.42 -0.52
N CYS A 162 11.68 9.23 -1.72
CA CYS A 162 11.34 7.91 -2.25
C CYS A 162 12.59 7.27 -2.87
N LYS A 163 13.41 6.61 -2.05
CA LYS A 163 14.67 5.99 -2.51
C LYS A 163 14.46 4.73 -3.36
N ASN A 164 13.30 4.10 -3.25
CA ASN A 164 12.95 2.89 -4.00
C ASN A 164 11.86 3.21 -5.02
N THR A 165 12.27 3.64 -6.22
CA THR A 165 11.36 3.77 -7.36
C THR A 165 10.73 2.40 -7.63
N GLN A 166 9.40 2.33 -7.79
CA GLN A 166 8.72 1.06 -8.05
C GLN A 166 9.40 0.30 -9.20
N ALA A 167 9.67 -0.99 -9.00
CA ALA A 167 10.01 -1.89 -10.10
C ALA A 167 8.86 -1.90 -11.12
N MET A 168 9.19 -1.97 -12.41
CA MET A 168 8.19 -1.95 -13.50
C MET A 168 7.06 -2.94 -13.23
N GLY A 169 5.85 -2.41 -13.02
CA GLY A 169 4.64 -3.16 -12.70
C GLY A 169 3.45 -2.22 -12.49
N ASN A 170 2.29 -2.76 -12.10
CA ASN A 170 0.96 -2.10 -12.02
C ASN A 170 0.89 -0.73 -11.30
N GLY A 171 1.92 -0.32 -10.55
CA GLY A 171 2.00 0.99 -9.92
C GLY A 171 2.51 2.12 -10.84
N ASN A 172 3.35 1.81 -11.83
CA ASN A 172 3.88 2.83 -12.77
C ASN A 172 2.80 3.42 -13.66
N GLU A 173 1.77 2.63 -14.04
CA GLU A 173 0.63 3.13 -14.81
C GLU A 173 -0.23 4.12 -14.01
N ALA A 174 -0.25 4.00 -12.68
CA ALA A 174 -0.93 4.95 -11.79
C ALA A 174 -0.10 6.21 -11.53
N GLY A 175 1.18 6.22 -11.94
CA GLY A 175 2.07 7.36 -11.80
C GLY A 175 2.45 7.67 -10.36
N LEU A 176 2.82 6.63 -9.61
CA LEU A 176 3.28 6.73 -8.24
C LEU A 176 4.77 6.39 -8.18
N GLU A 177 5.54 7.13 -7.37
CA GLU A 177 6.94 6.78 -7.06
C GLU A 177 7.02 5.84 -5.87
N ILE A 178 6.13 6.02 -4.89
CA ILE A 178 6.06 5.15 -3.70
C ILE A 178 5.20 3.93 -4.01
N VAL A 179 5.64 2.77 -3.51
CA VAL A 179 4.82 1.55 -3.54
C VAL A 179 3.50 1.80 -2.81
N LYS A 180 2.38 1.48 -3.47
CA LYS A 180 1.01 1.70 -2.96
C LYS A 180 0.81 1.22 -1.52
N ILE A 181 1.30 0.02 -1.17
CA ILE A 181 1.16 -0.52 0.18
C ILE A 181 1.96 0.29 1.21
N ASP A 182 3.14 0.78 0.84
CA ASP A 182 3.98 1.56 1.73
C ASP A 182 3.39 2.96 1.95
N MET A 183 2.75 3.56 0.94
CA MET A 183 1.97 4.79 1.15
C MET A 183 0.85 4.57 2.17
N TYR A 184 0.08 3.49 2.05
CA TYR A 184 -0.96 3.19 3.03
C TYR A 184 -0.40 2.99 4.42
N ARG A 185 0.70 2.24 4.56
CA ARG A 185 1.36 2.03 5.85
C ARG A 185 1.85 3.35 6.45
N ASN A 186 2.50 4.20 5.65
CA ASN A 186 3.01 5.49 6.09
C ASN A 186 1.87 6.42 6.53
N VAL A 187 0.83 6.57 5.72
CA VAL A 187 -0.32 7.42 6.05
C VAL A 187 -1.09 6.89 7.27
N LEU A 188 -1.27 5.57 7.38
CA LEU A 188 -1.92 4.96 8.55
C LEU A 188 -1.09 5.16 9.82
N ALA A 189 0.24 5.01 9.73
CA ALA A 189 1.12 5.26 10.86
C ALA A 189 1.03 6.70 11.35
N LEU A 190 1.01 7.67 10.43
CA LEU A 190 0.83 9.10 10.75
C LEU A 190 -0.53 9.37 11.37
N LEU A 191 -1.60 8.85 10.77
CA LEU A 191 -2.96 9.01 11.26
C LEU A 191 -3.08 8.46 12.68
N ASN A 192 -2.63 7.23 12.92
CA ASN A 192 -2.68 6.62 14.25
C ASN A 192 -1.86 7.42 15.27
N HIS A 193 -0.67 7.89 14.90
CA HIS A 193 0.16 8.70 15.80
C HIS A 193 -0.56 9.98 16.24
N PHE A 194 -1.05 10.79 15.28
CA PHE A 194 -1.69 12.07 15.59
C PHE A 194 -3.04 11.90 16.26
N VAL A 195 -3.89 10.97 15.79
CA VAL A 195 -5.19 10.68 16.40
C VAL A 195 -5.00 10.22 17.85
N HIS A 196 -4.08 9.29 18.11
CA HIS A 196 -3.83 8.83 19.48
C HIS A 196 -3.28 9.96 20.36
N ARG A 197 -2.28 10.70 19.88
CA ARG A 197 -1.68 11.82 20.62
C ARG A 197 -2.73 12.86 21.01
N ASP A 198 -3.56 13.28 20.06
CA ASP A 198 -4.53 14.36 20.29
C ASP A 198 -5.73 13.86 21.11
N HIS A 199 -6.14 12.60 20.97
CA HIS A 199 -7.11 11.96 21.86
C HIS A 199 -6.63 11.91 23.32
N MET A 200 -5.36 11.53 23.54
CA MET A 200 -4.78 11.49 24.89
C MET A 200 -4.68 12.89 25.51
N ARG A 201 -4.35 13.91 24.71
CA ARG A 201 -4.39 15.31 25.17
C ARG A 201 -5.79 15.75 25.55
N ALA A 202 -6.79 15.45 24.70
CA ALA A 202 -8.17 15.81 24.98
C ALA A 202 -8.71 15.13 26.27
N LEU A 203 -8.24 13.91 26.57
CA LEU A 203 -8.52 13.25 27.85
C LEU A 203 -7.89 13.99 29.04
N GLN A 204 -6.63 14.43 28.90
CA GLN A 204 -5.92 15.16 29.95
C GLN A 204 -6.53 16.54 30.21
N ASP A 205 -6.96 17.22 29.15
CA ASP A 205 -7.50 18.58 29.20
C ASP A 205 -9.01 18.62 29.50
N GLY A 206 -9.68 17.45 29.56
CA GLY A 206 -11.13 17.36 29.77
C GLY A 206 -11.99 17.83 28.59
N THR A 207 -11.42 17.84 27.38
CA THR A 207 -12.04 18.36 26.14
C THR A 207 -12.42 17.25 25.14
N LEU A 208 -12.50 15.99 25.59
CA LEU A 208 -12.73 14.82 24.75
C LEU A 208 -13.96 14.94 23.84
N GLU A 209 -15.09 15.41 24.37
CA GLU A 209 -16.33 15.50 23.59
C GLU A 209 -16.21 16.49 22.42
N THR A 210 -15.62 17.66 22.68
CA THR A 210 -15.34 18.69 21.67
C THR A 210 -14.41 18.13 20.58
N TRP A 211 -13.30 17.52 20.97
CA TRP A 211 -12.37 16.90 20.03
C TRP A 211 -13.05 15.81 19.19
N GLN A 212 -13.86 14.95 19.79
CA GLN A 212 -14.60 13.91 19.06
C GLN A 212 -15.61 14.51 18.07
N GLN A 213 -16.27 15.61 18.44
CA GLN A 213 -17.19 16.30 17.55
C GLN A 213 -16.45 16.90 16.35
N GLU A 214 -15.31 17.55 16.58
CA GLU A 214 -14.46 18.09 15.51
C GLU A 214 -13.98 16.97 14.57
N MET A 215 -13.47 15.85 15.09
CA MET A 215 -13.02 14.72 14.27
C MET A 215 -14.15 14.13 13.43
N ARG A 216 -15.37 14.02 13.99
CA ARG A 216 -16.56 13.61 13.21
C ARG A 216 -16.86 14.60 12.08
N GLN A 217 -16.74 15.90 12.32
CA GLN A 217 -16.92 16.91 11.29
C GLN A 217 -15.87 16.79 10.19
N VAL A 218 -14.60 16.58 10.54
CA VAL A 218 -13.52 16.38 9.56
C VAL A 218 -13.83 15.18 8.67
N VAL A 219 -14.17 14.02 9.23
CA VAL A 219 -14.50 12.81 8.46
C VAL A 219 -15.73 13.03 7.58
N ASN A 220 -16.77 13.68 8.09
CA ASN A 220 -18.03 13.89 7.36
C ASN A 220 -17.94 15.01 6.31
N SER A 221 -16.99 15.95 6.43
CA SER A 221 -16.81 17.05 5.48
C SER A 221 -16.40 16.60 4.09
N TRP A 222 -15.90 15.36 3.96
CA TRP A 222 -15.42 14.77 2.72
C TRP A 222 -16.52 14.37 1.73
N HIS A 223 -17.78 14.28 2.16
CA HIS A 223 -18.88 13.71 1.35
C HIS A 223 -19.31 14.50 0.09
N GLY A 224 -18.60 15.54 -0.31
CA GLY A 224 -18.95 16.32 -1.52
C GLY A 224 -17.87 17.23 -2.10
N SER A 225 -16.67 17.30 -1.53
CA SER A 225 -15.55 18.05 -2.14
C SER A 225 -14.72 17.14 -3.01
N GLU A 226 -14.46 17.54 -4.26
CA GLU A 226 -13.52 16.82 -5.13
C GLU A 226 -12.06 17.02 -4.70
N ASN A 227 -11.78 18.07 -3.90
CA ASN A 227 -10.45 18.44 -3.45
C ASN A 227 -10.08 17.86 -2.08
N LEU A 228 -9.35 16.74 -2.08
CA LEU A 228 -8.78 16.09 -0.87
C LEU A 228 -7.80 16.98 -0.10
N LEU A 229 -7.22 17.98 -0.76
CA LEU A 229 -6.20 18.86 -0.20
C LEU A 229 -6.79 20.17 0.32
N TYR A 230 -8.12 20.34 0.29
CA TYR A 230 -8.79 21.56 0.71
C TYR A 230 -8.36 22.00 2.12
N GLY A 231 -8.02 23.28 2.26
CA GLY A 231 -7.57 23.85 3.54
C GLY A 231 -6.12 23.50 3.94
N THR A 232 -5.39 22.73 3.12
CA THR A 232 -3.95 22.47 3.35
C THR A 232 -3.08 23.46 2.57
N TRP A 233 -1.77 23.47 2.80
CA TRP A 233 -0.84 24.25 1.99
C TRP A 233 -0.67 23.72 0.56
N LEU A 234 -1.18 22.52 0.27
CA LEU A 234 -1.17 21.92 -1.06
C LEU A 234 -2.43 22.26 -1.87
N ASP A 235 -3.44 22.88 -1.27
CA ASP A 235 -4.66 23.28 -1.97
C ASP A 235 -4.35 24.30 -3.09
N GLU A 236 -4.33 23.86 -4.34
CA GLU A 236 -4.02 24.74 -5.47
C GLU A 236 -5.15 25.69 -5.83
N SER A 237 -6.39 25.22 -5.75
CA SER A 237 -7.57 25.89 -6.31
C SER A 237 -8.13 26.99 -5.43
N GLY A 238 -7.74 27.04 -4.15
CA GLY A 238 -8.32 27.98 -3.19
C GLY A 238 -9.83 27.77 -3.02
N GLY A 239 -10.32 26.56 -3.34
CA GLY A 239 -11.73 26.22 -3.41
C GLY A 239 -11.95 24.70 -3.44
N ARG A 240 -13.22 24.27 -3.58
CA ARG A 240 -13.59 22.85 -3.45
C ARG A 240 -13.32 21.99 -4.71
N HIS A 241 -12.93 22.60 -5.83
CA HIS A 241 -12.64 21.90 -7.08
C HIS A 241 -11.15 21.65 -7.23
N PHE A 242 -10.75 20.42 -7.55
CA PHE A 242 -9.34 20.06 -7.71
C PHE A 242 -8.88 20.31 -9.15
N GLU A 243 -7.89 21.18 -9.35
CA GLU A 243 -7.31 21.43 -10.68
C GLU A 243 -6.28 20.37 -11.07
N ALA A 244 -6.75 19.14 -11.29
CA ALA A 244 -5.88 18.03 -11.64
C ALA A 244 -5.07 18.29 -12.93
N CYS A 245 -3.83 17.79 -12.94
CA CYS A 245 -3.08 17.64 -14.18
C CYS A 245 -3.81 16.64 -15.10
N GLU A 246 -4.03 17.03 -16.35
CA GLU A 246 -4.66 16.18 -17.36
C GLU A 246 -3.61 15.61 -18.32
N HIS A 247 -3.86 14.40 -18.84
CA HIS A 247 -3.02 13.78 -19.85
C HIS A 247 -3.85 12.91 -20.80
N LEU A 248 -3.37 12.75 -22.04
CA LEU A 248 -3.95 11.79 -22.99
C LEU A 248 -3.48 10.37 -22.65
N ARG A 249 -4.32 9.38 -22.99
CA ARG A 249 -3.99 7.96 -22.78
C ARG A 249 -2.70 7.60 -23.52
N GLY A 250 -1.73 7.03 -22.80
CA GLY A 250 -0.43 6.65 -23.36
C GLY A 250 0.56 7.81 -23.52
N GLN A 251 0.19 9.04 -23.16
CA GLN A 251 1.10 10.18 -23.18
C GLN A 251 1.51 10.57 -21.76
N LYS A 252 2.80 10.89 -21.60
CA LYS A 252 3.33 11.47 -20.36
C LYS A 252 3.07 12.97 -20.26
N ARG A 253 2.78 13.66 -21.35
CA ARG A 253 2.60 15.12 -21.36
C ARG A 253 1.35 15.55 -20.59
N CYS A 254 1.50 16.58 -19.76
CA CYS A 254 0.38 17.30 -19.19
C CYS A 254 -0.25 18.20 -20.27
N THR A 255 -1.50 17.93 -20.64
CA THR A 255 -2.22 18.76 -21.61
C THR A 255 -2.67 20.09 -21.02
N ARG A 256 -2.99 20.11 -19.73
CA ARG A 256 -3.47 21.31 -19.03
C ARG A 256 -2.39 22.37 -18.84
N HIS A 257 -1.19 21.94 -18.44
CA HIS A 257 -0.09 22.86 -18.07
C HIS A 257 1.08 22.83 -19.05
N ASN A 258 0.94 22.11 -20.17
CA ASN A 258 1.95 21.98 -21.21
C ASN A 258 3.32 21.43 -20.72
N HIS A 259 3.33 20.63 -19.66
CA HIS A 259 4.55 20.02 -19.11
C HIS A 259 4.85 18.67 -19.80
N PRO A 260 6.11 18.30 -20.10
CA PRO A 260 6.44 17.03 -20.76
C PRO A 260 6.05 15.78 -19.97
N ASN A 261 5.94 15.90 -18.64
CA ASN A 261 5.54 14.83 -17.73
C ASN A 261 4.46 15.32 -16.73
N TRP A 262 3.23 14.81 -16.79
CA TRP A 262 2.12 15.23 -15.94
C TRP A 262 2.35 14.92 -14.46
N LEU A 263 3.19 13.93 -14.15
CA LEU A 263 3.55 13.58 -12.78
C LEU A 263 4.49 14.59 -12.15
N GLU A 264 5.56 14.92 -12.85
CA GLU A 264 6.49 15.97 -12.45
C GLU A 264 5.77 17.31 -12.35
N CYS A 265 4.86 17.59 -13.30
CA CYS A 265 4.03 18.78 -13.26
C CYS A 265 3.21 18.90 -11.98
N ARG A 266 2.49 17.84 -11.59
CA ARG A 266 1.74 17.79 -10.33
C ARG A 266 2.65 18.08 -9.13
N LYS A 267 3.75 17.33 -9.02
CA LYS A 267 4.68 17.42 -7.89
C LYS A 267 5.32 18.80 -7.79
N GLU A 268 5.77 19.36 -8.91
CA GLU A 268 6.37 20.68 -8.94
C GLU A 268 5.38 21.77 -8.52
N ARG A 269 4.14 21.71 -9.01
CA ARG A 269 3.11 22.69 -8.66
C ARG A 269 2.75 22.61 -7.16
N HIS A 270 2.51 21.40 -6.64
CA HIS A 270 2.26 21.18 -5.21
C HIS A 270 3.43 21.63 -4.33
N ARG A 271 4.68 21.30 -4.71
CA ARG A 271 5.89 21.73 -4.01
C ARG A 271 6.05 23.25 -4.01
N LYS A 272 5.85 23.89 -5.15
CA LYS A 272 5.91 25.35 -5.27
C LYS A 272 4.85 26.02 -4.39
N LYS A 273 3.61 25.49 -4.40
CA LYS A 273 2.51 26.02 -3.59
C LYS A 273 2.80 25.88 -2.08
N TYR A 274 3.29 24.70 -1.67
CA TYR A 274 3.71 24.46 -0.30
C TYR A 274 4.78 25.46 0.14
N GLN A 275 5.84 25.61 -0.64
CA GLN A 275 6.94 26.53 -0.33
C GLN A 275 6.47 27.98 -0.23
N GLN A 276 5.62 28.44 -1.15
CA GLN A 276 5.04 29.78 -1.13
C GLN A 276 4.23 30.03 0.14
N ARG A 277 3.32 29.11 0.51
CA ARG A 277 2.49 29.24 1.70
C ARG A 277 3.28 29.11 2.99
N ALA A 278 4.23 28.18 3.06
CA ALA A 278 5.13 28.02 4.20
C ALA A 278 6.03 29.26 4.39
N HIS A 279 6.46 29.90 3.30
CA HIS A 279 7.20 31.16 3.37
C HIS A 279 6.32 32.31 3.86
N ALA A 280 5.12 32.48 3.28
CA ALA A 280 4.18 33.52 3.69
C ALA A 280 3.81 33.40 5.18
N TRP A 281 3.45 32.20 5.64
CA TRP A 281 3.12 31.94 7.04
C TRP A 281 4.28 32.30 7.98
N ARG A 282 5.52 31.92 7.64
CA ARG A 282 6.70 32.30 8.45
C ARG A 282 6.93 33.81 8.50
N ALA A 283 6.69 34.52 7.40
CA ALA A 283 6.80 35.97 7.36
C ALA A 283 5.74 36.65 8.27
N GLU A 284 4.49 36.19 8.21
CA GLU A 284 3.40 36.67 9.09
C GLU A 284 3.71 36.44 10.57
N GLN A 285 4.21 35.25 10.92
CA GLN A 285 4.60 34.92 12.29
C GLN A 285 5.79 35.76 12.80
N THR A 286 6.65 36.23 11.90
CA THR A 286 7.77 37.12 12.26
C THR A 286 7.27 38.53 12.54
N GLN A 287 6.32 39.03 11.75
CA GLN A 287 5.70 40.35 11.96
C GLN A 287 4.89 40.43 13.26
N GLN A 288 4.23 39.35 13.67
CA GLN A 288 3.46 39.31 14.93
C GLN A 288 4.32 39.31 16.20
N ARG A 289 5.63 39.07 16.07
CA ARG A 289 6.58 39.00 17.19
C ARG A 289 7.37 40.30 17.39
N LEU A 290 7.25 41.26 16.47
CA LEU A 290 7.86 42.59 16.54
C LEU A 290 6.83 43.61 17.01
#